data_AF-A0A1B1TDH7-F1
#
_entry.id   AF-A0A1B1TDH7-F1
#
_cell.length_a   1.000
_cell.length_b   1.000
_cell.length_c   1.000
_cell.angle_alpha   90.00
_cell.angle_beta   90.00
_cell.angle_gamma   90.00
#
_symmetry.space_group_name_H-M   'P 1'
#
loop_
_entity.id
_entity.type
_entity.pdbx_description
1 polymer ?
#
loop_
_entity_poly.entity_id
_entity_poly.type
_entity_poly.pdbx_seq_one_letter_code
_entity_poly.pdbx_strand_id
1 'polypeptide(L)'
;MSGEWREHLQPDGPGRMRIGKHGSMKTDAIMVADSDHLDEHSDDRSPNQLVNTASLDGIVGNAWAMADWHFGYGFPIGGVVATDINSGNQGGAISPGGVGFDINCGVRLCALDIEYRDINPKSLARKLADSIPAGATSKGGVILDSTEIDMVLSEGANAAIEMGWGESRDLELIESNGVLETNERNLGERAKKRGSKSMGTLGSGNHFLELQVVDRIVDERAAKAFGIREGQVTAMIHTGSRGLGHQVCSDHVSNIEQNYTKKDNMWFAEKWNMSIPDRQLAAAPIFSKEGQQYFDSMSAAGNFAFANRSTLTQRLRNILREEIRMDSDLEVIYDVSHNIAKIENHKVHGVSCECCV
;
A
#
# COMPACT_ATOMS: atom_id res chain seq x y z
N MET A 1 -11.55 -16.12 -25.36
CA MET A 1 -12.94 -16.35 -24.91
C MET A 1 -13.29 -15.12 -24.11
N SER A 2 -14.35 -14.40 -24.48
CA SER A 2 -14.87 -13.33 -23.63
C SER A 2 -15.10 -13.88 -22.23
N GLY A 3 -14.58 -13.21 -21.22
CA GLY A 3 -14.70 -13.67 -19.83
C GLY A 3 -16.16 -13.84 -19.42
N GLU A 4 -16.48 -14.99 -18.83
CA GLU A 4 -17.80 -15.38 -18.30
C GLU A 4 -18.43 -14.27 -17.44
N TRP A 5 -17.59 -13.52 -16.71
CA TRP A 5 -17.99 -12.37 -15.90
C TRP A 5 -18.84 -11.33 -16.64
N ARG A 6 -18.67 -11.16 -17.96
CA ARG A 6 -19.46 -10.21 -18.75
C ARG A 6 -20.94 -10.58 -18.81
N GLU A 7 -21.27 -11.87 -18.75
CA GLU A 7 -22.66 -12.34 -18.73
C GLU A 7 -23.37 -11.96 -17.41
N HIS A 8 -22.59 -11.62 -16.38
CA HIS A 8 -23.04 -11.23 -15.06
C HIS A 8 -22.85 -9.74 -14.76
N LEU A 9 -22.38 -8.95 -15.73
CA LEU A 9 -22.12 -7.53 -15.59
C LEU A 9 -23.40 -6.70 -15.77
N GLN A 10 -23.68 -5.79 -14.84
CA GLN A 10 -24.80 -4.86 -14.91
C GLN A 10 -24.46 -3.49 -14.30
N PRO A 11 -25.10 -2.39 -14.72
CA PRO A 11 -24.93 -1.08 -14.08
C PRO A 11 -25.35 -1.09 -12.60
N ASP A 12 -24.60 -0.40 -11.73
CA ASP A 12 -24.85 -0.26 -10.29
C ASP A 12 -24.87 1.21 -9.84
N GLY A 13 -25.46 2.06 -10.67
CA GLY A 13 -25.52 3.51 -10.47
C GLY A 13 -24.36 4.28 -11.12
N PRO A 14 -24.26 5.60 -10.88
CA PRO A 14 -23.30 6.45 -11.56
C PRO A 14 -21.84 6.01 -11.32
N GLY A 15 -21.10 5.78 -12.40
CA GLY A 15 -19.67 5.41 -12.37
C GLY A 15 -19.39 4.05 -11.72
N ARG A 16 -20.39 3.15 -11.68
CA ARG A 16 -20.25 1.82 -11.07
C ARG A 16 -20.89 0.73 -11.90
N MET A 17 -20.19 -0.39 -11.97
CA MET A 17 -20.64 -1.62 -12.61
C MET A 17 -20.54 -2.75 -11.60
N ARG A 18 -21.55 -3.63 -11.56
CA ARG A 18 -21.62 -4.79 -10.68
C ARG A 18 -21.46 -6.06 -11.49
N ILE A 19 -20.58 -6.93 -11.06
CA ILE A 19 -20.52 -8.33 -11.49
C ILE A 19 -21.29 -9.13 -10.45
N GLY A 20 -22.47 -9.64 -10.83
CA GLY A 20 -23.29 -10.46 -9.95
C GLY A 20 -22.56 -11.75 -9.56
N LYS A 21 -22.70 -12.17 -8.30
CA LYS A 21 -22.12 -13.40 -7.76
C LYS A 21 -22.45 -14.61 -8.65
N HIS A 22 -21.42 -15.29 -9.11
CA HIS A 22 -21.50 -16.52 -9.91
C HIS A 22 -20.30 -17.43 -9.65
N GLY A 23 -20.35 -18.69 -10.09
CA GLY A 23 -19.25 -19.64 -9.95
C GLY A 23 -18.80 -19.84 -8.48
N SER A 24 -17.52 -19.60 -8.22
CA SER A 24 -16.91 -19.72 -6.88
C SER A 24 -17.03 -18.46 -6.02
N MET A 25 -17.58 -17.35 -6.55
CA MET A 25 -17.75 -16.12 -5.81
C MET A 25 -18.63 -16.36 -4.57
N LYS A 26 -18.27 -15.73 -3.46
CA LYS A 26 -19.05 -15.74 -2.21
C LYS A 26 -19.91 -14.49 -2.05
N THR A 27 -19.53 -13.41 -2.73
CA THR A 27 -20.27 -12.14 -2.78
C THR A 27 -20.20 -11.53 -4.19
N ASP A 28 -20.93 -10.45 -4.43
CA ASP A 28 -20.85 -9.66 -5.66
C ASP A 28 -19.51 -8.90 -5.73
N ALA A 29 -19.16 -8.44 -6.93
CA ALA A 29 -18.04 -7.54 -7.15
C ALA A 29 -18.50 -6.21 -7.76
N ILE A 30 -17.89 -5.11 -7.33
CA ILE A 30 -18.16 -3.75 -7.82
C ILE A 30 -16.90 -3.18 -8.47
N MET A 31 -17.06 -2.64 -9.67
CA MET A 31 -16.02 -1.92 -10.40
C MET A 31 -16.42 -0.45 -10.47
N VAL A 32 -15.49 0.44 -10.11
CA VAL A 32 -15.64 1.88 -10.38
C VAL A 32 -15.26 2.11 -11.84
N ALA A 33 -16.27 2.12 -12.71
CA ALA A 33 -16.13 2.30 -14.15
C ALA A 33 -17.46 2.75 -14.75
N ASP A 34 -17.41 3.47 -15.86
CA ASP A 34 -18.54 3.68 -16.75
C ASP A 34 -18.38 2.84 -18.04
N SER A 35 -19.32 3.00 -18.98
CA SER A 35 -19.29 2.28 -20.25
C SER A 35 -18.03 2.56 -21.06
N ASP A 36 -17.61 3.82 -21.10
CA ASP A 36 -16.49 4.27 -21.92
C ASP A 36 -15.18 3.71 -21.35
N HIS A 37 -15.03 3.77 -20.02
CA HIS A 37 -13.90 3.17 -19.32
C HIS A 37 -13.81 1.65 -19.55
N LEU A 38 -14.94 0.93 -19.59
CA LEU A 38 -14.96 -0.51 -19.91
C LEU A 38 -14.61 -0.80 -21.36
N ASP A 39 -15.06 0.03 -22.30
CA ASP A 39 -14.82 -0.15 -23.74
C ASP A 39 -13.34 0.08 -24.10
N GLU A 40 -12.65 0.97 -23.37
CA GLU A 40 -11.20 1.17 -23.50
C GLU A 40 -10.37 -0.03 -23.02
N HIS A 41 -10.93 -0.87 -22.14
CA HIS A 41 -10.25 -2.03 -21.57
C HIS A 41 -10.50 -3.29 -22.42
N SER A 42 -9.50 -3.66 -23.21
CA SER A 42 -9.58 -4.83 -24.10
C SER A 42 -9.29 -6.18 -23.45
N ASP A 43 -8.98 -6.22 -22.14
CA ASP A 43 -8.44 -7.41 -21.48
C ASP A 43 -9.26 -7.85 -20.26
N ASP A 44 -9.51 -9.16 -20.21
CA ASP A 44 -10.40 -9.80 -19.24
C ASP A 44 -9.68 -10.21 -17.96
N ARG A 45 -8.35 -10.08 -17.91
CA ARG A 45 -7.56 -10.57 -16.77
C ARG A 45 -7.92 -9.87 -15.46
N SER A 46 -8.04 -8.53 -15.43
CA SER A 46 -8.31 -7.79 -14.20
C SER A 46 -9.74 -8.00 -13.66
N PRO A 47 -10.80 -7.95 -14.49
CA PRO A 47 -12.13 -8.31 -14.04
C PRO A 47 -12.22 -9.77 -13.55
N ASN A 48 -11.52 -10.71 -14.20
CA ASN A 48 -11.43 -12.09 -13.72
C ASN A 48 -10.69 -12.19 -12.37
N GLN A 49 -9.63 -11.40 -12.15
CA GLN A 49 -9.00 -11.33 -10.83
C GLN A 49 -9.98 -10.83 -9.77
N LEU A 50 -10.81 -9.83 -10.08
CA LEU A 50 -11.85 -9.37 -9.15
C LEU A 50 -12.91 -10.46 -8.85
N VAL A 51 -13.31 -11.24 -9.86
CA VAL A 51 -14.17 -12.41 -9.66
C VAL A 51 -13.50 -13.44 -8.74
N ASN A 52 -12.20 -13.69 -8.94
CA ASN A 52 -11.43 -14.60 -8.10
C ASN A 52 -11.33 -14.08 -6.65
N THR A 53 -11.05 -12.80 -6.44
CA THR A 53 -10.96 -12.23 -5.08
C THR A 53 -12.29 -12.27 -4.34
N ALA A 54 -13.41 -12.16 -5.06
CA ALA A 54 -14.75 -12.33 -4.49
C ALA A 54 -15.04 -13.76 -3.97
N SER A 55 -14.16 -14.74 -4.21
CA SER A 55 -14.28 -16.12 -3.68
C SER A 55 -13.61 -16.35 -2.33
N LEU A 56 -12.89 -15.37 -1.78
CA LEU A 56 -12.09 -15.53 -0.55
C LEU A 56 -12.92 -15.91 0.67
N ASP A 57 -12.38 -16.83 1.47
CA ASP A 57 -12.97 -17.25 2.75
C ASP A 57 -13.09 -16.08 3.73
N GLY A 58 -14.27 -15.95 4.34
CA GLY A 58 -14.58 -14.85 5.26
C GLY A 58 -14.83 -13.50 4.60
N ILE A 59 -14.87 -13.39 3.27
CA ILE A 59 -15.19 -12.11 2.60
C ILE A 59 -16.53 -11.55 3.07
N VAL A 60 -16.56 -10.25 3.35
CA VAL A 60 -17.74 -9.48 3.75
C VAL A 60 -17.95 -8.28 2.83
N GLY A 61 -19.20 -7.87 2.65
CA GLY A 61 -19.54 -6.83 1.69
C GLY A 61 -19.32 -7.31 0.25
N ASN A 62 -18.87 -6.43 -0.64
CA ASN A 62 -18.52 -6.79 -2.02
C ASN A 62 -17.00 -6.71 -2.21
N ALA A 63 -16.46 -7.43 -3.19
CA ALA A 63 -15.11 -7.15 -3.68
C ALA A 63 -15.13 -5.87 -4.52
N TRP A 64 -14.15 -4.98 -4.37
CA TRP A 64 -14.09 -3.73 -5.11
C TRP A 64 -12.87 -3.66 -6.03
N ALA A 65 -13.05 -3.04 -7.19
CA ALA A 65 -11.97 -2.56 -8.05
C ALA A 65 -12.16 -1.05 -8.29
N MET A 66 -11.18 -0.26 -7.87
CA MET A 66 -11.16 1.21 -8.00
C MET A 66 -10.86 1.63 -9.44
N ALA A 67 -11.09 2.90 -9.78
CA ALA A 67 -11.08 3.38 -11.17
C ALA A 67 -9.75 3.22 -11.92
N ASP A 68 -8.66 2.88 -11.24
CA ASP A 68 -7.34 2.60 -11.80
C ASP A 68 -7.03 1.09 -11.86
N TRP A 69 -8.06 0.24 -11.81
CA TRP A 69 -7.90 -1.20 -11.75
C TRP A 69 -7.12 -1.75 -12.95
N HIS A 70 -6.16 -2.64 -12.70
CA HIS A 70 -5.40 -3.32 -13.75
C HIS A 70 -4.78 -4.63 -13.24
N PHE A 71 -4.16 -5.39 -14.15
CA PHE A 71 -3.70 -6.75 -13.87
C PHE A 71 -2.60 -6.76 -12.81
N GLY A 72 -2.83 -7.50 -11.72
CA GLY A 72 -1.91 -7.67 -10.60
C GLY A 72 -1.50 -9.13 -10.38
N TYR A 73 -1.11 -9.47 -9.15
CA TYR A 73 -0.75 -10.84 -8.74
C TYR A 73 -1.86 -11.42 -7.86
N GLY A 74 -2.69 -12.29 -8.43
CA GLY A 74 -3.87 -12.86 -7.75
C GLY A 74 -5.04 -11.87 -7.62
N PHE A 75 -4.77 -10.69 -7.08
CA PHE A 75 -5.70 -9.56 -7.00
C PHE A 75 -5.45 -8.58 -8.15
N PRO A 76 -6.49 -7.85 -8.61
CA PRO A 76 -6.26 -6.67 -9.44
C PRO A 76 -5.58 -5.58 -8.59
N ILE A 77 -4.64 -4.84 -9.17
CA ILE A 77 -4.21 -3.56 -8.58
C ILE A 77 -5.44 -2.64 -8.57
N GLY A 78 -5.58 -1.81 -7.53
CA GLY A 78 -6.82 -1.07 -7.26
C GLY A 78 -7.93 -1.92 -6.63
N GLY A 79 -7.62 -3.17 -6.23
CA GLY A 79 -8.55 -4.05 -5.53
C GLY A 79 -8.71 -3.70 -4.04
N VAL A 80 -9.93 -3.80 -3.51
CA VAL A 80 -10.22 -3.71 -2.07
C VAL A 80 -11.15 -4.85 -1.67
N VAL A 81 -10.78 -5.60 -0.62
CA VAL A 81 -11.55 -6.73 -0.09
C VAL A 81 -11.47 -6.71 1.42
N ALA A 82 -12.61 -6.85 2.10
CA ALA A 82 -12.65 -7.05 3.54
C ALA A 82 -12.97 -8.52 3.85
N THR A 83 -12.24 -9.13 4.77
CA THR A 83 -12.58 -10.46 5.34
C THR A 83 -12.80 -10.35 6.85
N ASP A 84 -13.88 -10.95 7.34
CA ASP A 84 -14.18 -10.98 8.78
C ASP A 84 -13.15 -11.85 9.51
N ILE A 85 -12.42 -11.26 10.47
CA ILE A 85 -11.39 -11.99 11.21
C ILE A 85 -12.01 -13.07 12.10
N ASN A 86 -13.30 -12.96 12.43
CA ASN A 86 -14.04 -13.93 13.24
C ASN A 86 -14.76 -14.99 12.38
N SER A 87 -14.56 -15.00 11.05
CA SER A 87 -15.17 -15.98 10.17
C SER A 87 -14.59 -17.38 10.40
N GLY A 88 -15.43 -18.31 10.87
CA GLY A 88 -15.04 -19.69 11.12
C GLY A 88 -14.06 -19.83 12.29
N ASN A 89 -13.42 -21.00 12.41
CA ASN A 89 -12.59 -21.32 13.58
C ASN A 89 -11.19 -20.68 13.55
N GLN A 90 -10.68 -20.31 12.37
CA GLN A 90 -9.34 -19.77 12.17
C GLN A 90 -9.34 -18.37 11.54
N GLY A 91 -10.51 -17.75 11.42
CA GLY A 91 -10.71 -16.42 10.84
C GLY A 91 -10.73 -16.37 9.31
N GLY A 92 -11.07 -15.20 8.79
CA GLY A 92 -11.10 -14.89 7.36
C GLY A 92 -9.73 -14.97 6.69
N ALA A 93 -9.74 -14.97 5.36
CA ALA A 93 -8.54 -15.13 4.55
C ALA A 93 -7.68 -13.86 4.52
N ILE A 94 -6.38 -13.99 4.77
CA ILE A 94 -5.38 -12.98 4.46
C ILE A 94 -4.49 -13.49 3.31
N SER A 95 -4.27 -12.64 2.29
CA SER A 95 -3.47 -12.97 1.12
C SER A 95 -2.37 -11.94 0.88
N PRO A 96 -1.09 -12.36 0.80
CA PRO A 96 -0.01 -11.44 0.43
C PRO A 96 -0.17 -10.81 -0.95
N GLY A 97 -0.81 -11.53 -1.89
CA GLY A 97 -1.11 -10.99 -3.22
C GLY A 97 -2.13 -9.84 -3.20
N GLY A 98 -3.00 -9.80 -2.19
CA GLY A 98 -3.97 -8.71 -2.00
C GLY A 98 -3.36 -7.43 -1.46
N VAL A 99 -2.25 -7.52 -0.73
CA VAL A 99 -1.47 -6.36 -0.27
C VAL A 99 -0.48 -5.90 -1.35
N GLY A 100 0.13 -6.84 -2.05
CA GLY A 100 1.14 -6.58 -3.06
C GLY A 100 2.57 -6.71 -2.55
N PHE A 101 3.53 -6.67 -3.49
CA PHE A 101 4.94 -6.94 -3.19
C PHE A 101 5.63 -5.77 -2.49
N ASP A 102 5.34 -4.52 -2.89
CA ASP A 102 5.88 -3.35 -2.18
C ASP A 102 4.93 -2.95 -1.06
N ILE A 103 5.05 -3.66 0.07
CA ILE A 103 4.24 -3.45 1.28
C ILE A 103 4.42 -2.02 1.76
N ASN A 104 3.30 -1.37 2.09
CA ASN A 104 3.20 0.05 2.43
C ASN A 104 3.93 0.95 1.41
N CYS A 105 3.89 0.59 0.12
CA CYS A 105 4.02 1.61 -0.91
C CYS A 105 2.92 2.64 -0.64
N GLY A 106 3.30 3.91 -0.69
CA GLY A 106 2.43 4.98 -0.23
C GLY A 106 2.96 6.33 -0.65
N VAL A 107 2.16 7.35 -0.36
CA VAL A 107 2.40 8.72 -0.76
C VAL A 107 2.39 9.59 0.47
N ARG A 108 3.42 10.41 0.62
CA ARG A 108 3.42 11.54 1.53
C ARG A 108 3.36 12.83 0.74
N LEU A 109 2.37 13.67 1.06
CA LEU A 109 2.29 15.03 0.55
C LEU A 109 2.80 15.99 1.61
N CYS A 110 3.69 16.89 1.21
CA CYS A 110 4.18 17.98 2.02
C CYS A 110 3.91 19.31 1.34
N ALA A 111 3.72 20.37 2.11
CA ALA A 111 3.51 21.71 1.61
C ALA A 111 4.64 22.64 2.08
N LEU A 112 5.03 23.57 1.22
CA LEU A 112 5.94 24.65 1.55
C LEU A 112 5.17 25.96 1.55
N ASP A 113 5.59 26.93 2.37
CA ASP A 113 5.00 28.27 2.33
C ASP A 113 5.69 29.18 1.30
N ILE A 114 5.77 28.71 0.04
CA ILE A 114 6.35 29.43 -1.09
C ILE A 114 5.53 29.19 -2.36
N GLU A 115 5.70 30.07 -3.35
CA GLU A 115 5.12 29.93 -4.68
C GLU A 115 6.20 29.57 -5.72
N TYR A 116 5.76 29.14 -6.91
CA TYR A 116 6.67 28.78 -8.02
C TYR A 116 7.67 29.89 -8.37
N ARG A 117 7.28 31.17 -8.23
CA ARG A 117 8.14 32.32 -8.50
C ARG A 117 9.32 32.45 -7.53
N ASP A 118 9.23 31.83 -6.36
CA ASP A 118 10.22 31.92 -5.29
C ASP A 118 11.34 30.86 -5.44
N ILE A 119 11.20 29.93 -6.39
CA ILE A 119 12.18 28.87 -6.64
C ILE A 119 12.83 28.98 -8.02
N ASN A 120 14.09 28.57 -8.11
CA ASN A 120 14.70 28.25 -9.40
C ASN A 120 14.52 26.74 -9.67
N PRO A 121 13.53 26.34 -10.49
CA PRO A 121 13.14 24.94 -10.62
C PRO A 121 14.26 24.08 -11.20
N LYS A 122 15.06 24.61 -12.13
CA LYS A 122 16.16 23.84 -12.74
C LYS A 122 17.27 23.55 -11.74
N SER A 123 17.64 24.55 -10.93
CA SER A 123 18.68 24.39 -9.90
C SER A 123 18.20 23.43 -8.81
N LEU A 124 16.99 23.63 -8.30
CA LEU A 124 16.42 22.82 -7.24
C LEU A 124 16.20 21.37 -7.68
N ALA A 125 15.63 21.14 -8.87
CA ALA A 125 15.46 19.79 -9.41
C ALA A 125 16.80 19.05 -9.57
N ARG A 126 17.84 19.74 -10.04
CA ARG A 126 19.19 19.16 -10.14
C ARG A 126 19.74 18.79 -8.76
N LYS A 127 19.66 19.70 -7.79
CA LYS A 127 20.12 19.45 -6.42
C LYS A 127 19.37 18.28 -5.78
N LEU A 128 18.04 18.20 -5.96
CA LEU A 128 17.23 17.08 -5.49
C LEU A 128 17.64 15.77 -6.15
N ALA A 129 17.83 15.75 -7.48
CA ALA A 129 18.28 14.55 -8.18
C ALA A 129 19.67 14.06 -7.72
N ASP A 130 20.58 14.99 -7.41
CA ASP A 130 21.93 14.67 -6.92
C ASP A 130 21.91 14.21 -5.45
N SER A 131 20.93 14.66 -4.66
CA SER A 131 20.91 14.49 -3.20
C SER A 131 19.87 13.49 -2.70
N ILE A 132 18.84 13.15 -3.47
CA ILE A 132 17.81 12.17 -3.09
C ILE A 132 18.14 10.84 -3.79
N PRO A 133 18.57 9.81 -3.06
CA PRO A 133 18.97 8.57 -3.69
C PRO A 133 17.79 7.85 -4.34
N ALA A 134 17.93 7.55 -5.64
CA ALA A 134 16.93 6.86 -6.45
C ALA A 134 17.56 5.71 -7.26
N GLY A 135 16.68 4.89 -7.85
CA GLY A 135 17.04 3.73 -8.66
C GLY A 135 17.04 2.41 -7.89
N ALA A 136 17.39 1.33 -8.59
CA ALA A 136 17.38 -0.03 -8.03
C ALA A 136 18.51 -0.27 -7.01
N THR A 137 19.51 0.62 -6.95
CA THR A 137 20.63 0.49 -6.02
C THR A 137 20.31 1.12 -4.67
N SER A 138 20.83 0.53 -3.60
CA SER A 138 20.75 1.08 -2.25
C SER A 138 21.85 2.11 -1.95
N LYS A 139 22.53 2.64 -2.97
CA LYS A 139 23.61 3.62 -2.80
C LYS A 139 23.02 4.95 -2.32
N GLY A 140 23.67 5.59 -1.34
CA GLY A 140 23.25 6.89 -0.80
C GLY A 140 22.21 6.83 0.31
N GLY A 141 21.65 5.63 0.58
CA GLY A 141 20.81 5.38 1.74
C GLY A 141 21.59 5.30 3.05
N VAL A 142 20.86 5.37 4.15
CA VAL A 142 21.40 5.14 5.49
C VAL A 142 21.65 3.65 5.69
N ILE A 143 22.82 3.31 6.25
CA ILE A 143 23.16 1.93 6.60
C ILE A 143 22.73 1.72 8.04
N LEU A 144 21.79 0.80 8.23
CA LEU A 144 21.31 0.39 9.55
C LEU A 144 22.09 -0.83 10.03
N ASP A 145 22.49 -0.83 11.30
CA ASP A 145 22.93 -2.04 12.00
C ASP A 145 21.73 -2.92 12.42
N SER A 146 22.00 -4.02 13.11
CA SER A 146 20.97 -4.97 13.56
C SER A 146 20.00 -4.37 14.59
N THR A 147 20.49 -3.50 15.46
CA THR A 147 19.68 -2.86 16.50
C THR A 147 18.79 -1.79 15.89
N GLU A 148 19.36 -0.98 15.00
CA GLU A 148 18.65 0.10 14.31
C GLU A 148 17.54 -0.46 13.40
N ILE A 149 17.81 -1.53 12.64
CA ILE A 149 16.76 -2.14 11.82
C ILE A 149 15.65 -2.73 12.68
N ASP A 150 15.96 -3.40 13.80
CA ASP A 150 14.92 -3.97 14.66
C ASP A 150 14.07 -2.88 15.33
N MET A 151 14.67 -1.75 15.71
CA MET A 151 13.95 -0.57 16.20
C MET A 151 13.01 0.00 15.12
N VAL A 152 13.49 0.18 13.88
CA VAL A 152 12.66 0.63 12.74
C VAL A 152 11.48 -0.31 12.49
N LEU A 153 11.71 -1.63 12.54
CA LEU A 153 10.66 -2.62 12.31
C LEU A 153 9.60 -2.63 13.41
N SER A 154 9.96 -2.21 14.63
CA SER A 154 9.05 -2.14 15.76
C SER A 154 8.31 -0.82 15.87
N GLU A 155 8.96 0.31 15.59
CA GLU A 155 8.46 1.63 15.94
C GLU A 155 8.19 2.53 14.72
N GLY A 156 8.53 2.08 13.51
CA GLY A 156 8.22 2.76 12.27
C GLY A 156 8.78 4.18 12.21
N ALA A 157 7.91 5.17 11.94
CA ALA A 157 8.32 6.57 11.86
C ALA A 157 8.95 7.10 13.16
N ASN A 158 8.55 6.58 14.33
CA ASN A 158 9.15 7.00 15.61
C ASN A 158 10.64 6.67 15.67
N ALA A 159 11.06 5.48 15.21
CA ALA A 159 12.47 5.13 15.14
C ALA A 159 13.28 6.11 14.27
N ALA A 160 12.72 6.53 13.14
CA ALA A 160 13.37 7.52 12.29
C ALA A 160 13.57 8.86 13.03
N ILE A 161 12.60 9.28 13.86
CA ILE A 161 12.71 10.50 14.68
C ILE A 161 13.80 10.34 15.75
N GLU A 162 13.83 9.21 16.47
CA GLU A 162 14.85 8.95 17.49
C GLU A 162 16.28 8.94 16.91
N MET A 163 16.42 8.51 15.66
CA MET A 163 17.69 8.53 14.92
C MET A 163 18.00 9.90 14.27
N GLY A 164 17.14 10.91 14.45
CA GLY A 164 17.32 12.26 13.92
C GLY A 164 16.98 12.41 12.43
N TRP A 165 16.18 11.49 11.89
CA TRP A 165 15.74 11.45 10.49
C TRP A 165 14.24 11.75 10.33
N GLY A 166 13.65 12.45 11.28
CA GLY A 166 12.27 12.91 11.23
C GLY A 166 11.99 13.93 12.33
N GLU A 167 10.77 14.47 12.34
CA GLU A 167 10.31 15.42 13.35
C GLU A 167 9.04 14.87 14.03
N SER A 168 8.92 14.99 15.35
CA SER A 168 7.80 14.41 16.12
C SER A 168 6.44 14.98 15.75
N ARG A 169 6.39 16.24 15.30
CA ARG A 169 5.16 16.90 14.82
C ARG A 169 4.53 16.19 13.61
N ASP A 170 5.30 15.40 12.87
CA ASP A 170 4.80 14.72 11.68
C ASP A 170 3.94 13.49 12.02
N LEU A 171 4.10 12.90 13.22
CA LEU A 171 3.50 11.61 13.55
C LEU A 171 1.97 11.61 13.41
N GLU A 172 1.30 12.65 13.92
CA GLU A 172 -0.17 12.78 13.86
C GLU A 172 -0.72 12.93 12.42
N LEU A 173 0.17 13.22 11.47
CA LEU A 173 -0.14 13.44 10.05
C LEU A 173 0.25 12.22 9.20
N ILE A 174 0.70 11.14 9.84
CA ILE A 174 0.99 9.87 9.18
C ILE A 174 -0.12 8.88 9.54
N GLU A 175 -0.61 8.14 8.54
CA GLU A 175 -1.55 7.05 8.76
C GLU A 175 -1.06 6.14 9.91
N SER A 176 -1.98 5.78 10.82
CA SER A 176 -1.67 4.98 12.02
C SER A 176 -0.57 5.58 12.92
N ASN A 177 -0.38 6.90 12.86
CA ASN A 177 0.74 7.60 13.50
C ASN A 177 2.13 7.06 13.09
N GLY A 178 2.23 6.50 11.87
CA GLY A 178 3.48 5.96 11.32
C GLY A 178 3.96 4.67 11.96
N VAL A 179 3.09 3.94 12.67
CA VAL A 179 3.41 2.65 13.28
C VAL A 179 2.23 1.68 13.15
N LEU A 180 2.55 0.43 12.81
CA LEU A 180 1.67 -0.72 12.79
C LEU A 180 2.12 -1.67 13.91
N GLU A 181 1.14 -2.24 14.60
CA GLU A 181 1.39 -3.16 15.71
C GLU A 181 2.10 -4.43 15.21
N THR A 182 3.12 -4.85 15.96
CA THR A 182 3.92 -6.03 15.70
C THR A 182 4.21 -6.78 17.00
N ASN A 183 4.33 -8.10 16.90
CA ASN A 183 4.59 -9.03 18.00
C ASN A 183 5.99 -9.64 17.88
N GLU A 184 6.21 -10.49 16.87
CA GLU A 184 7.47 -11.25 16.72
C GLU A 184 8.50 -10.51 15.87
N ARG A 185 8.06 -9.79 14.83
CA ARG A 185 8.89 -9.11 13.82
C ARG A 185 9.89 -10.05 13.15
N ASN A 186 9.52 -11.31 13.01
CA ASN A 186 10.44 -12.36 12.56
C ASN A 186 10.61 -12.36 11.04
N LEU A 187 11.38 -11.39 10.56
CA LEU A 187 11.74 -11.21 9.17
C LEU A 187 12.98 -12.04 8.83
N GLY A 188 12.95 -12.74 7.70
CA GLY A 188 14.11 -13.51 7.23
C GLY A 188 15.34 -12.63 7.01
N GLU A 189 16.53 -13.18 7.27
CA GLU A 189 17.83 -12.49 7.13
C GLU A 189 18.00 -11.79 5.78
N ARG A 190 17.47 -12.39 4.71
CA ARG A 190 17.50 -11.81 3.37
C ARG A 190 16.70 -10.51 3.29
N ALA A 191 15.52 -10.45 3.91
CA ALA A 191 14.68 -9.25 3.93
C ALA A 191 15.36 -8.14 4.74
N LYS A 192 15.84 -8.46 5.95
CA LYS A 192 16.58 -7.52 6.81
C LYS A 192 17.81 -6.96 6.10
N LYS A 193 18.63 -7.81 5.47
CA LYS A 193 19.83 -7.39 4.72
C LYS A 193 19.53 -6.49 3.52
N ARG A 194 18.37 -6.66 2.86
CA ARG A 194 17.94 -5.77 1.77
C ARG A 194 17.47 -4.43 2.32
N GLY A 195 16.71 -4.44 3.42
CA GLY A 195 16.22 -3.23 4.08
C GLY A 195 17.35 -2.37 4.66
N SER A 196 18.30 -2.98 5.35
CA SER A 196 19.36 -2.30 6.12
C SER A 196 20.27 -1.38 5.30
N LYS A 197 20.24 -1.48 3.97
CA LYS A 197 21.03 -0.61 3.08
C LYS A 197 20.19 0.44 2.36
N SER A 198 18.87 0.33 2.42
CA SER A 198 17.93 1.05 1.55
C SER A 198 17.10 2.12 2.24
N MET A 199 17.33 2.36 3.54
CA MET A 199 16.66 3.40 4.30
C MET A 199 16.99 4.79 3.72
N GLY A 200 16.00 5.67 3.60
CA GLY A 200 16.15 7.00 3.03
C GLY A 200 16.37 7.00 1.51
N THR A 201 15.81 6.02 0.78
CA THR A 201 15.93 5.93 -0.69
C THR A 201 14.55 5.80 -1.36
N LEU A 202 14.38 6.41 -2.53
CA LEU A 202 13.14 6.35 -3.30
C LEU A 202 12.94 4.97 -3.92
N GLY A 203 13.94 4.51 -4.65
CA GLY A 203 13.84 3.33 -5.48
C GLY A 203 13.58 3.55 -6.95
N SER A 204 13.01 2.51 -7.57
CA SER A 204 12.72 2.42 -9.00
C SER A 204 11.24 2.11 -9.22
N GLY A 205 10.81 2.01 -10.47
CA GLY A 205 9.40 1.80 -10.81
C GLY A 205 8.67 3.12 -10.86
N ASN A 206 7.48 3.18 -10.26
CA ASN A 206 6.67 4.39 -10.12
C ASN A 206 7.06 5.26 -8.91
N HIS A 207 8.20 5.01 -8.26
CA HIS A 207 8.64 5.80 -7.10
C HIS A 207 9.33 7.09 -7.52
N PHE A 208 8.96 8.19 -6.87
CA PHE A 208 9.48 9.52 -7.18
C PHE A 208 9.44 10.45 -5.97
N LEU A 209 10.20 11.54 -6.08
CA LEU A 209 9.96 12.77 -5.34
C LEU A 209 9.68 13.85 -6.38
N GLU A 210 8.51 14.46 -6.31
CA GLU A 210 8.07 15.48 -7.26
C GLU A 210 7.76 16.78 -6.53
N LEU A 211 8.25 17.90 -7.07
CA LEU A 211 7.77 19.22 -6.68
C LEU A 211 6.61 19.60 -7.58
N GLN A 212 5.50 19.99 -6.97
CA GLN A 212 4.25 20.29 -7.64
C GLN A 212 3.81 21.71 -7.31
N VAL A 213 2.89 22.24 -8.11
CA VAL A 213 2.22 23.51 -7.85
C VAL A 213 0.74 23.23 -7.78
N VAL A 214 0.08 23.74 -6.75
CA VAL A 214 -1.38 23.67 -6.62
C VAL A 214 -1.99 24.57 -7.68
N ASP A 215 -2.40 24.00 -8.80
CA ASP A 215 -2.97 24.76 -9.92
C ASP A 215 -4.39 25.26 -9.64
N ARG A 216 -5.20 24.45 -8.96
CA ARG A 216 -6.61 24.73 -8.73
C ARG A 216 -7.12 24.16 -7.41
N ILE A 217 -7.95 24.92 -6.70
CA ILE A 217 -8.77 24.42 -5.59
C ILE A 217 -10.18 24.07 -6.07
N VAL A 218 -10.64 22.86 -5.71
CA VAL A 218 -11.99 22.37 -6.05
C VAL A 218 -12.92 22.31 -4.84
N ASP A 219 -12.37 22.23 -3.62
CA ASP A 219 -13.08 22.33 -2.35
C ASP A 219 -12.31 23.27 -1.41
N GLU A 220 -12.81 24.51 -1.30
CA GLU A 220 -12.23 25.56 -0.46
C GLU A 220 -12.18 25.20 1.02
N ARG A 221 -13.17 24.45 1.51
CA ARG A 221 -13.24 24.08 2.93
C ARG A 221 -12.18 23.04 3.25
N ALA A 222 -12.04 22.02 2.41
CA ALA A 222 -11.02 20.98 2.58
C ALA A 222 -9.62 21.56 2.41
N ALA A 223 -9.39 22.37 1.37
CA ALA A 223 -8.10 23.02 1.13
C ALA A 223 -7.65 23.87 2.32
N LYS A 224 -8.56 24.68 2.87
CA LYS A 224 -8.29 25.47 4.09
C LYS A 224 -7.98 24.60 5.30
N ALA A 225 -8.67 23.48 5.48
CA ALA A 225 -8.40 22.54 6.57
C ALA A 225 -7.02 21.87 6.45
N PHE A 226 -6.58 21.59 5.22
CA PHE A 226 -5.24 21.06 4.94
C PHE A 226 -4.16 22.15 4.83
N GLY A 227 -4.50 23.44 4.94
CA GLY A 227 -3.53 24.52 4.80
C GLY A 227 -2.97 24.67 3.37
N ILE A 228 -3.72 24.23 2.36
CA ILE A 228 -3.32 24.28 0.94
C ILE A 228 -3.99 25.47 0.25
N ARG A 229 -3.26 26.15 -0.65
CA ARG A 229 -3.78 27.25 -1.49
C ARG A 229 -3.28 27.16 -2.93
N GLU A 230 -3.98 27.80 -3.87
CA GLU A 230 -3.51 27.92 -5.26
C GLU A 230 -2.15 28.62 -5.36
N GLY A 231 -1.31 28.17 -6.29
CA GLY A 231 0.05 28.66 -6.51
C GLY A 231 1.10 28.13 -5.53
N GLN A 232 0.69 27.47 -4.45
CA GLN A 232 1.60 26.91 -3.45
C GLN A 232 2.43 25.78 -4.02
N VAL A 233 3.72 25.75 -3.65
CA VAL A 233 4.61 24.62 -3.96
C VAL A 233 4.40 23.51 -2.94
N THR A 234 4.22 22.29 -3.44
CA THR A 234 4.15 21.07 -2.62
C THR A 234 5.25 20.10 -3.04
N ALA A 235 5.53 19.13 -2.19
CA ALA A 235 6.42 18.02 -2.48
C ALA A 235 5.68 16.70 -2.23
N MET A 236 5.65 15.84 -3.23
CA MET A 236 5.06 14.51 -3.14
C MET A 236 6.18 13.46 -3.12
N ILE A 237 6.18 12.61 -2.10
CA ILE A 237 7.13 11.51 -1.94
C ILE A 237 6.36 10.20 -2.11
N HIS A 238 6.62 9.49 -3.20
CA HIS A 238 6.05 8.17 -3.48
C HIS A 238 7.13 7.10 -3.36
N THR A 239 7.05 6.29 -2.31
CA THR A 239 7.92 5.13 -2.08
C THR A 239 7.30 4.17 -1.07
N GLY A 240 7.90 3.00 -0.90
CA GLY A 240 7.46 1.95 0.02
C GLY A 240 8.56 1.35 0.87
N SER A 241 8.38 0.08 1.20
CA SER A 241 9.28 -0.72 2.05
C SER A 241 10.50 -1.27 1.31
N ARG A 242 10.68 -0.88 0.04
CA ARG A 242 11.87 -1.17 -0.77
C ARG A 242 12.07 -2.67 -0.95
N GLY A 243 13.32 -3.12 -0.99
CA GLY A 243 13.63 -4.54 -1.14
C GLY A 243 13.23 -5.39 0.07
N LEU A 244 12.92 -4.78 1.22
CA LEU A 244 12.50 -5.50 2.42
C LEU A 244 11.09 -6.06 2.22
N GLY A 245 10.08 -5.22 1.98
CA GLY A 245 8.70 -5.71 1.82
C GLY A 245 8.52 -6.64 0.61
N HIS A 246 9.22 -6.37 -0.50
CA HIS A 246 9.21 -7.30 -1.63
C HIS A 246 9.70 -8.70 -1.21
N GLN A 247 10.74 -8.79 -0.39
CA GLN A 247 11.24 -10.07 0.10
C GLN A 247 10.23 -10.73 1.03
N VAL A 248 9.63 -9.96 1.95
CA VAL A 248 8.58 -10.43 2.87
C VAL A 248 7.41 -11.03 2.11
N CYS A 249 6.86 -10.29 1.14
CA CYS A 249 5.75 -10.77 0.33
C CYS A 249 6.15 -12.04 -0.44
N SER A 250 7.34 -12.07 -1.07
CA SER A 250 7.82 -13.25 -1.81
C SER A 250 7.93 -14.50 -0.92
N ASP A 251 8.49 -14.35 0.28
CA ASP A 251 8.69 -15.44 1.23
C ASP A 251 7.34 -16.00 1.71
N HIS A 252 6.39 -15.13 2.03
CA HIS A 252 5.06 -15.52 2.51
C HIS A 252 4.14 -16.04 1.40
N VAL A 253 4.19 -15.48 0.19
CA VAL A 253 3.53 -16.06 -1.00
C VAL A 253 4.00 -17.49 -1.20
N SER A 254 5.31 -17.72 -1.25
CA SER A 254 5.86 -19.07 -1.43
C SER A 254 5.45 -20.01 -0.30
N ASN A 255 5.47 -19.54 0.95
CA ASN A 255 5.14 -20.36 2.12
C ASN A 255 3.65 -20.73 2.15
N ILE A 256 2.75 -19.86 1.71
CA ILE A 256 1.32 -20.14 1.66
C ILE A 256 0.99 -21.01 0.44
N GLU A 257 1.48 -20.64 -0.75
CA GLU A 257 1.22 -21.35 -2.02
C GLU A 257 1.56 -22.84 -1.96
N GLN A 258 2.67 -23.23 -1.31
CA GLN A 258 3.09 -24.63 -1.24
C GLN A 258 2.09 -25.53 -0.48
N ASN A 259 1.15 -24.97 0.28
CA ASN A 259 0.08 -25.73 0.94
C ASN A 259 -1.09 -26.04 -0.01
N TYR A 260 -1.13 -25.44 -1.20
CA TYR A 260 -2.19 -25.63 -2.18
C TYR A 260 -1.81 -26.66 -3.24
N THR A 261 -2.72 -27.60 -3.51
CA THR A 261 -2.59 -28.57 -4.61
C THR A 261 -3.74 -28.39 -5.60
N LYS A 262 -3.44 -28.43 -6.90
CA LYS A 262 -4.47 -28.33 -7.93
C LYS A 262 -5.40 -29.55 -7.90
N LYS A 263 -6.71 -29.31 -7.79
CA LYS A 263 -7.79 -30.30 -7.89
C LYS A 263 -8.83 -29.77 -8.88
N ASP A 264 -8.97 -30.45 -10.01
CA ASP A 264 -9.79 -30.02 -11.14
C ASP A 264 -9.44 -28.57 -11.58
N ASN A 265 -10.41 -27.66 -11.51
CA ASN A 265 -10.28 -26.25 -11.87
C ASN A 265 -9.96 -25.33 -10.68
N MET A 266 -9.70 -25.90 -9.49
CA MET A 266 -9.44 -25.15 -8.27
C MET A 266 -8.10 -25.57 -7.64
N TRP A 267 -7.63 -24.79 -6.68
CA TRP A 267 -6.52 -25.12 -5.81
C TRP A 267 -7.03 -25.34 -4.40
N PHE A 268 -6.67 -26.46 -3.78
CA PHE A 268 -7.16 -26.85 -2.47
C PHE A 268 -6.02 -26.97 -1.46
N ALA A 269 -6.19 -26.34 -0.30
CA ALA A 269 -5.30 -26.49 0.84
C ALA A 269 -5.99 -27.32 1.93
N GLU A 270 -5.60 -28.60 2.05
CA GLU A 270 -6.19 -29.52 3.04
C GLU A 270 -6.01 -29.04 4.47
N LYS A 271 -4.86 -28.42 4.76
CA LYS A 271 -4.52 -27.88 6.08
C LYS A 271 -5.54 -26.88 6.64
N TRP A 272 -6.14 -26.07 5.77
CA TRP A 272 -7.10 -25.03 6.14
C TRP A 272 -8.52 -25.35 5.64
N ASN A 273 -8.69 -26.44 4.88
CA ASN A 273 -9.90 -26.76 4.15
C ASN A 273 -10.41 -25.59 3.27
N MET A 274 -9.48 -24.90 2.61
CA MET A 274 -9.75 -23.73 1.75
C MET A 274 -9.56 -24.09 0.28
N SER A 275 -10.37 -23.47 -0.58
CA SER A 275 -10.25 -23.57 -2.05
C SER A 275 -10.13 -22.19 -2.68
N ILE A 276 -9.23 -22.05 -3.63
CA ILE A 276 -9.05 -20.81 -4.41
C ILE A 276 -9.06 -21.12 -5.92
N PRO A 277 -9.62 -20.24 -6.76
CA PRO A 277 -9.72 -20.45 -8.20
C PRO A 277 -8.38 -20.24 -8.92
N ASP A 278 -7.49 -19.42 -8.36
CA ASP A 278 -6.18 -19.12 -8.91
C ASP A 278 -5.09 -19.32 -7.85
N ARG A 279 -3.96 -19.89 -8.25
CA ARG A 279 -2.82 -20.11 -7.35
C ARG A 279 -2.25 -18.80 -6.81
N GLN A 280 -2.22 -17.74 -7.62
CA GLN A 280 -1.72 -16.43 -7.22
C GLN A 280 -2.61 -15.77 -6.15
N LEU A 281 -3.85 -16.26 -5.97
CA LEU A 281 -4.76 -15.87 -4.89
C LEU A 281 -4.45 -16.59 -3.57
N ALA A 282 -3.25 -17.18 -3.43
CA ALA A 282 -2.86 -17.90 -2.23
C ALA A 282 -3.12 -17.08 -0.96
N ALA A 283 -3.91 -17.66 -0.07
CA ALA A 283 -4.33 -17.06 1.18
C ALA A 283 -4.29 -18.09 2.31
N ALA A 284 -4.20 -17.62 3.55
CA ALA A 284 -4.32 -18.44 4.74
C ALA A 284 -5.35 -17.82 5.69
N PRO A 285 -5.99 -18.58 6.59
CA PRO A 285 -6.81 -18.00 7.65
C PRO A 285 -5.96 -17.07 8.52
N ILE A 286 -6.47 -15.90 8.89
CA ILE A 286 -5.70 -14.87 9.61
C ILE A 286 -5.18 -15.35 10.97
N PHE A 287 -5.89 -16.25 11.66
CA PHE A 287 -5.43 -16.84 12.93
C PHE A 287 -4.63 -18.15 12.77
N SER A 288 -4.42 -18.62 11.54
CA SER A 288 -3.46 -19.70 11.30
C SER A 288 -2.02 -19.23 11.57
N LYS A 289 -1.08 -20.17 11.75
CA LYS A 289 0.33 -19.84 11.91
C LYS A 289 0.84 -18.98 10.76
N GLU A 290 0.53 -19.37 9.52
CA GLU A 290 0.98 -18.66 8.32
C GLU A 290 0.33 -17.27 8.19
N GLY A 291 -0.96 -17.15 8.51
CA GLY A 291 -1.68 -15.88 8.49
C GLY A 291 -1.13 -14.87 9.50
N GLN A 292 -0.93 -15.30 10.75
CA GLN A 292 -0.36 -14.44 11.80
C GLN A 292 1.07 -14.02 11.50
N GLN A 293 1.91 -14.97 11.02
CA GLN A 293 3.29 -14.67 10.65
C GLN A 293 3.38 -13.69 9.49
N TYR A 294 2.51 -13.83 8.49
CA TYR A 294 2.45 -12.88 7.38
C TYR A 294 2.00 -11.50 7.86
N PHE A 295 0.90 -11.41 8.61
CA PHE A 295 0.38 -10.14 9.12
C PHE A 295 1.43 -9.40 9.95
N ASP A 296 2.09 -10.08 10.88
CA ASP A 296 3.18 -9.51 11.69
C ASP A 296 4.37 -9.02 10.85
N SER A 297 4.82 -9.83 9.88
CA SER A 297 5.92 -9.46 8.98
C SER A 297 5.56 -8.30 8.06
N MET A 298 4.29 -8.24 7.61
CA MET A 298 3.74 -7.18 6.76
C MET A 298 3.65 -5.87 7.53
N SER A 299 3.17 -5.90 8.77
CA SER A 299 3.19 -4.73 9.68
C SER A 299 4.62 -4.22 9.91
N ALA A 300 5.58 -5.11 10.16
CA ALA A 300 6.99 -4.74 10.34
C ALA A 300 7.60 -4.13 9.06
N ALA A 301 7.27 -4.66 7.88
CA ALA A 301 7.66 -4.05 6.60
C ALA A 301 6.98 -2.70 6.37
N GLY A 302 5.73 -2.55 6.81
CA GLY A 302 5.00 -1.29 6.79
C GLY A 302 5.67 -0.22 7.66
N ASN A 303 6.13 -0.58 8.85
CA ASN A 303 6.91 0.29 9.73
C ASN A 303 8.19 0.80 9.05
N PHE A 304 8.91 -0.10 8.36
CA PHE A 304 10.08 0.30 7.58
C PHE A 304 9.74 1.34 6.49
N ALA A 305 8.59 1.21 5.80
CA ALA A 305 8.18 2.18 4.79
C ALA A 305 7.86 3.57 5.38
N PHE A 306 7.16 3.62 6.52
CA PHE A 306 6.90 4.89 7.23
C PHE A 306 8.20 5.57 7.68
N ALA A 307 9.15 4.80 8.21
CA ALA A 307 10.49 5.30 8.54
C ALA A 307 11.25 5.81 7.30
N ASN A 308 11.14 5.10 6.17
CA ASN A 308 11.77 5.48 4.91
C ASN A 308 11.22 6.81 4.37
N ARG A 309 9.90 6.99 4.35
CA ARG A 309 9.26 8.27 3.95
C ARG A 309 9.62 9.40 4.90
N SER A 310 9.69 9.15 6.20
CA SER A 310 10.13 10.14 7.20
C SER A 310 11.59 10.57 6.98
N THR A 311 12.49 9.59 6.76
CA THR A 311 13.90 9.84 6.44
C THR A 311 14.07 10.68 5.17
N LEU A 312 13.32 10.37 4.10
CA LEU A 312 13.33 11.15 2.87
C LEU A 312 12.77 12.56 3.07
N THR A 313 11.72 12.70 3.89
CA THR A 313 11.14 14.01 4.25
C THR A 313 12.18 14.87 4.97
N GLN A 314 12.91 14.31 5.93
CA GLN A 314 13.97 15.04 6.62
C GLN A 314 15.12 15.42 5.68
N ARG A 315 15.50 14.51 4.77
CA ARG A 315 16.53 14.79 3.74
C ARG A 315 16.09 15.94 2.83
N LEU A 316 14.82 15.95 2.42
CA LEU A 316 14.22 17.01 1.62
C LEU A 316 14.23 18.35 2.39
N ARG A 317 13.81 18.37 3.66
CA ARG A 317 13.89 19.56 4.53
C ARG A 317 15.30 20.16 4.55
N ASN A 318 16.31 19.32 4.76
CA ASN A 318 17.71 19.76 4.82
C ASN A 318 18.15 20.40 3.49
N ILE A 319 17.80 19.79 2.35
CA ILE A 319 18.12 20.34 1.02
C ILE A 319 17.41 21.68 0.79
N LEU A 320 16.13 21.79 1.14
CA LEU A 320 15.37 23.03 0.96
C LEU A 320 15.92 24.18 1.82
N ARG A 321 16.32 23.90 3.07
CA ARG A 321 16.96 24.88 3.97
C ARG A 321 18.28 25.40 3.39
N GLU A 322 19.05 24.57 2.71
CA GLU A 322 20.30 24.99 2.04
C GLU A 322 20.04 25.90 0.82
N GLU A 323 19.05 25.55 0.00
CA GLU A 323 18.84 26.19 -1.31
C GLU A 323 17.96 27.44 -1.25
N ILE A 324 16.93 27.46 -0.40
CA ILE A 324 15.87 28.49 -0.44
C ILE A 324 16.07 29.58 0.62
N ARG A 325 16.85 29.32 1.69
CA ARG A 325 17.28 30.26 2.77
C ARG A 325 16.18 31.03 3.54
N MET A 326 14.95 31.10 3.04
CA MET A 326 13.77 31.54 3.80
C MET A 326 13.42 30.47 4.83
N ASP A 327 12.60 30.79 5.84
CA ASP A 327 12.03 29.83 6.80
C ASP A 327 11.18 28.79 6.04
N SER A 328 11.86 27.86 5.37
CA SER A 328 11.34 26.89 4.42
C SER A 328 10.80 25.71 5.20
N ASP A 329 9.88 25.98 6.11
CA ASP A 329 9.27 24.93 6.90
C ASP A 329 8.39 24.10 5.97
N LEU A 330 8.81 22.86 5.79
CA LEU A 330 8.09 21.88 5.00
C LEU A 330 7.21 21.12 5.99
N GLU A 331 5.92 21.34 5.85
CA GLU A 331 4.89 20.71 6.65
C GLU A 331 4.37 19.46 5.95
N VAL A 332 4.24 18.37 6.68
CA VAL A 332 3.56 17.19 6.17
C VAL A 332 2.06 17.51 6.15
N ILE A 333 1.39 17.27 5.01
CA ILE A 333 -0.07 17.39 4.93
C ILE A 333 -0.69 16.07 5.37
N TYR A 334 -0.26 14.98 4.73
CA TYR A 334 -0.66 13.64 5.12
C TYR A 334 0.28 12.59 4.48
N ASP A 335 0.37 11.41 5.10
CA ASP A 335 1.04 10.23 4.58
C ASP A 335 0.09 9.04 4.65
N VAL A 336 -0.13 8.38 3.50
CA VAL A 336 -1.07 7.26 3.37
C VAL A 336 -0.47 6.11 2.58
N SER A 337 -0.75 4.88 3.02
CA SER A 337 -0.44 3.66 2.29
C SER A 337 -1.47 3.39 1.18
N HIS A 338 -1.04 2.76 0.09
CA HIS A 338 -1.95 2.16 -0.89
C HIS A 338 -1.74 0.64 -1.08
N ASN A 339 -0.80 0.04 -0.34
CA ASN A 339 -0.53 -1.41 -0.36
C ASN A 339 -0.42 -1.92 1.08
N ILE A 340 -1.54 -2.16 1.77
CA ILE A 340 -1.54 -2.62 3.16
C ILE A 340 -2.77 -3.48 3.43
N ALA A 341 -2.68 -4.35 4.44
CA ALA A 341 -3.85 -4.97 5.06
C ALA A 341 -3.98 -4.45 6.50
N LYS A 342 -5.19 -4.09 6.94
CA LYS A 342 -5.43 -3.54 8.28
C LYS A 342 -6.63 -4.19 8.95
N ILE A 343 -6.54 -4.38 10.26
CA ILE A 343 -7.70 -4.78 11.07
C ILE A 343 -8.48 -3.52 11.41
N GLU A 344 -9.72 -3.46 10.97
CA GLU A 344 -10.59 -2.30 11.10
C GLU A 344 -12.00 -2.70 11.56
N ASN A 345 -12.67 -1.79 12.25
CA ASN A 345 -14.06 -1.98 12.67
C ASN A 345 -15.01 -1.36 11.65
N HIS A 346 -15.81 -2.20 10.98
CA HIS A 346 -16.75 -1.82 9.94
C HIS A 346 -18.19 -2.19 10.31
N LYS A 347 -19.16 -1.60 9.60
CA LYS A 347 -20.56 -2.04 9.61
C LYS A 347 -20.94 -2.53 8.23
N VAL A 348 -21.09 -3.84 8.08
CA VAL A 348 -21.42 -4.49 6.82
C VAL A 348 -22.86 -4.98 6.89
N HIS A 349 -23.71 -4.50 5.99
CA HIS A 349 -25.16 -4.79 5.99
C HIS A 349 -25.85 -4.55 7.35
N GLY A 350 -25.38 -3.56 8.11
CA GLY A 350 -25.92 -3.21 9.43
C GLY A 350 -25.36 -4.03 10.60
N VAL A 351 -24.48 -4.99 10.34
CA VAL A 351 -23.82 -5.82 11.37
C VAL A 351 -22.38 -5.34 11.56
N SER A 352 -21.94 -5.19 12.81
CA SER A 352 -20.54 -4.89 13.11
C SER A 352 -19.63 -6.05 12.70
N CYS A 353 -18.54 -5.75 12.02
CA CYS A 353 -17.49 -6.69 11.64
C CYS A 353 -16.15 -6.09 12.05
N GLU A 354 -15.32 -6.92 12.67
CA GLU A 354 -13.89 -6.65 12.77
C GLU A 354 -13.25 -7.36 11.58
N CYS A 355 -12.78 -6.57 10.61
CA CYS A 355 -12.39 -7.09 9.31
C CYS A 355 -10.92 -6.79 9.03
N CYS A 356 -10.24 -7.74 8.39
CA CYS A 356 -8.97 -7.50 7.71
C CYS A 356 -9.30 -6.97 6.31
N VAL A 357 -8.98 -5.70 6.07
CA VAL A 357 -9.25 -4.96 4.82
C VAL A 357 -7.96 -4.75 4.05
#